data_AF-A0A3L7TNB0-F1
#
_entry.id   AF-A0A3L7TNB0-F1
#
_cell.length_a   1.000
_cell.length_b   1.000
_cell.length_c   1.000
_cell.angle_alpha   90.00
_cell.angle_beta   90.00
_cell.angle_gamma   90.00
#
_symmetry.space_group_name_H-M   'P 1'
#
loop_
_entity.id
_entity.type
_entity.pdbx_description
1 polymer ?
#
loop_
_entity_poly.entity_id
_entity_poly.type
_entity_poly.pdbx_seq_one_letter_code
_entity_poly.pdbx_strand_id
1 'polypeptide(L)'
;MKLEETESHGTFKVEHPQSCIWLMDFLLNGARSIVEGAVQPSALGESFGGDVAQLLHARVADIRIAAEDTRAREIATTGFSGVDRAKLLAAVEHLEVELAITAGIPAMEGEPLADELKNAVTGTIISCEKIPDLGWIVIGGEGPNEYDLSVVAAVFDFGGDDKYHWRHKAYEDRGVVDLAGNDVHDGGTFGPATGVGAIAFIDDRGGDDRYECTTNGVGTGICGVGVIVDRAGNDVYRGVEWSVATGVAGIGAIADLAGDDRYQCGIFGVALGGPLGVGTILDAQGNDLYRVDGAAPSVYGLTVCDVSWGIGMGFGFRRDVPGGTGFIDDLGGNDRSESGEFSQACGYYFGIGAIRDRGGDDVRKSDRYGIAAAAHQAGGVLLEEGGNDSYTSLTAANCGGAWDESVAVLIESSGDDSYHCDVLAIGAAAQQAFGLFADRAGRDRYRFAVQCIGTGGTNEYHVKDAGLGSVSLFLDAGGSADFYIGDALDNMRKVTGEVPTELMHYFDGVAIDR
;
A
#
# COMPACT_ATOMS: atom_id res chain seq x y z
N MET A 1 5.08 -20.07 4.81
CA MET A 1 5.31 -19.80 6.24
C MET A 1 4.04 -20.24 6.93
N LYS A 2 4.05 -21.22 7.85
CA LYS A 2 2.88 -21.42 8.70
C LYS A 2 2.88 -20.22 9.65
N LEU A 3 1.96 -19.28 9.43
CA LEU A 3 1.59 -18.34 10.49
C LEU A 3 1.06 -19.22 11.61
N GLU A 4 1.85 -19.37 12.67
CA GLU A 4 1.32 -19.91 13.92
C GLU A 4 0.22 -18.93 14.33
N GLU A 5 -1.01 -19.44 14.57
CA GLU A 5 -2.11 -18.62 15.08
C GLU A 5 -1.59 -17.87 16.31
N THR A 6 -1.48 -16.55 16.19
CA THR A 6 -1.23 -15.67 17.33
C THR A 6 -2.40 -15.84 18.29
N GLU A 7 -2.13 -16.08 19.57
CA GLU A 7 -3.19 -16.10 20.58
C GLU A 7 -3.76 -14.68 20.67
N SER A 8 -4.94 -14.46 20.08
CA SER A 8 -5.70 -13.21 20.22
C SER A 8 -5.75 -12.79 21.69
N HIS A 9 -5.61 -11.49 21.97
CA HIS A 9 -5.77 -10.93 23.32
C HIS A 9 -7.17 -11.20 23.91
N GLY A 10 -8.11 -11.65 23.08
CA GLY A 10 -9.50 -11.91 23.45
C GLY A 10 -10.29 -10.62 23.58
N THR A 11 -11.40 -10.70 24.33
CA THR A 11 -12.34 -9.59 24.46
C THR A 11 -12.02 -8.72 25.69
N PHE A 12 -11.69 -7.44 25.47
CA PHE A 12 -11.57 -6.43 26.51
C PHE A 12 -12.94 -5.81 26.82
N LYS A 13 -13.29 -5.69 28.10
CA LYS A 13 -14.57 -5.12 28.53
C LYS A 13 -14.42 -3.64 28.87
N VAL A 14 -15.16 -2.80 28.16
CA VAL A 14 -15.25 -1.36 28.44
C VAL A 14 -16.53 -1.13 29.27
N GLU A 15 -16.38 -1.04 30.59
CA GLU A 15 -17.49 -0.98 31.56
C GLU A 15 -17.64 0.40 32.22
N HIS A 16 -16.63 1.26 32.14
CA HIS A 16 -16.60 2.62 32.72
C HIS A 16 -15.55 3.50 32.03
N PRO A 17 -15.56 4.85 32.18
CA PRO A 17 -14.60 5.75 31.51
C PRO A 17 -13.13 5.35 31.74
N GLN A 18 -12.76 5.00 32.97
CA GLN A 18 -11.40 4.55 33.30
C GLN A 18 -10.97 3.26 32.55
N SER A 19 -11.91 2.38 32.14
CA SER A 19 -11.56 1.18 31.37
C SER A 19 -11.19 1.53 29.93
N CYS A 20 -11.70 2.64 29.40
CA CYS A 20 -11.25 3.19 28.11
C CYS A 20 -9.80 3.67 28.23
N ILE A 21 -9.45 4.35 29.33
CA ILE A 21 -8.06 4.78 29.60
C ILE A 21 -7.11 3.58 29.70
N TRP A 22 -7.51 2.53 30.42
CA TRP A 22 -6.71 1.30 30.53
C TRP A 22 -6.54 0.58 29.20
N LEU A 23 -7.58 0.55 28.37
CA LEU A 23 -7.50 0.00 27.02
C LEU A 23 -6.49 0.78 26.17
N MET A 24 -6.62 2.12 26.13
CA MET A 24 -5.71 2.95 25.33
C MET A 24 -4.27 2.88 25.83
N ASP A 25 -4.04 2.83 27.15
CA ASP A 25 -2.73 2.58 27.74
C ASP A 25 -2.19 1.21 27.32
N PHE A 26 -2.99 0.15 27.46
CA PHE A 26 -2.60 -1.21 27.05
C PHE A 26 -2.21 -1.29 25.56
N LEU A 27 -3.06 -0.77 24.68
CA LEU A 27 -2.83 -0.79 23.23
C LEU A 27 -1.57 0.00 22.87
N LEU A 28 -1.50 1.27 23.31
CA LEU A 28 -0.49 2.19 22.82
C LEU A 28 0.87 1.99 23.52
N ASN A 29 0.92 1.87 24.85
CA ASN A 29 2.20 1.63 25.54
C ASN A 29 2.73 0.22 25.31
N GLY A 30 1.86 -0.79 25.16
CA GLY A 30 2.27 -2.15 24.84
C GLY A 30 2.97 -2.21 23.48
N ALA A 31 2.33 -1.68 22.44
CA ALA A 31 2.90 -1.64 21.10
C ALA A 31 4.14 -0.73 21.01
N ARG A 32 4.13 0.44 21.68
CA ARG A 32 5.29 1.32 21.77
C ARG A 32 6.53 0.59 22.29
N SER A 33 6.39 -0.18 23.38
CA SER A 33 7.53 -0.92 23.96
C SER A 33 8.14 -1.91 22.96
N ILE A 34 7.31 -2.53 22.12
CA ILE A 34 7.75 -3.43 21.05
C ILE A 34 8.48 -2.63 19.96
N VAL A 35 7.93 -1.49 19.52
CA VAL A 35 8.52 -0.61 18.50
C VAL A 35 9.87 -0.02 18.94
N GLU A 36 10.00 0.43 20.20
CA GLU A 36 11.28 0.89 20.77
C GLU A 36 12.34 -0.22 20.74
N GLY A 37 11.92 -1.48 20.90
CA GLY A 37 12.79 -2.65 20.75
C GLY A 37 13.16 -2.99 19.30
N ALA A 38 12.39 -2.49 18.33
CA ALA A 38 12.57 -2.72 16.89
C ALA A 38 13.41 -1.64 16.22
N VAL A 39 13.21 -0.40 16.65
CA VAL A 39 13.79 0.81 16.10
C VAL A 39 14.68 1.36 17.19
N GLN A 40 16.01 1.16 17.13
CA GLN A 40 16.91 1.70 18.16
C GLN A 40 16.96 3.24 18.05
N PRO A 41 16.20 4.03 18.83
CA PRO A 41 15.99 5.45 18.51
C PRO A 41 17.27 6.26 18.73
N SER A 42 18.09 5.83 19.69
CA SER A 42 19.43 6.36 19.95
C SER A 42 20.39 6.20 18.76
N ALA A 43 20.13 5.26 17.84
CA ALA A 43 20.92 5.06 16.62
C ALA A 43 20.48 5.99 15.48
N LEU A 44 19.22 6.44 15.48
CA LEU A 44 18.64 7.28 14.43
C LEU A 44 18.80 8.79 14.72
N GLY A 45 18.81 9.14 16.01
CA GLY A 45 19.05 10.51 16.49
C GLY A 45 17.82 11.42 16.40
N GLU A 46 17.90 12.56 17.08
CA GLU A 46 16.78 13.51 17.24
C GLU A 46 16.34 14.18 15.93
N SER A 47 17.24 14.33 14.95
CA SER A 47 16.91 14.95 13.65
C SER A 47 16.24 14.00 12.65
N PHE A 48 16.15 12.72 12.98
CA PHE A 48 15.74 11.67 12.05
C PHE A 48 14.42 11.96 11.34
N GLY A 49 13.38 12.39 12.06
CA GLY A 49 12.08 12.69 11.44
C GLY A 49 12.17 13.76 10.36
N GLY A 50 12.91 14.84 10.61
CA GLY A 50 13.13 15.90 9.63
C GLY A 50 13.99 15.43 8.46
N ASP A 51 15.05 14.68 8.73
CA ASP A 51 15.96 14.19 7.71
C ASP A 51 15.28 13.17 6.78
N VAL A 52 14.43 12.29 7.31
CA VAL A 52 13.65 11.34 6.52
C VAL A 52 12.59 12.05 5.69
N ALA A 53 11.85 13.00 6.27
CA ALA A 53 10.88 13.78 5.50
C ALA A 53 11.56 14.51 4.33
N GLN A 54 12.75 15.08 4.55
CA GLN A 54 13.54 15.70 3.49
C GLN A 54 14.01 14.69 2.45
N LEU A 55 14.48 13.51 2.89
CA LEU A 55 14.87 12.43 2.00
C LEU A 55 13.70 12.04 1.10
N LEU A 56 12.56 11.65 1.67
CA LEU A 56 11.39 11.20 0.91
C LEU A 56 10.91 12.26 -0.08
N HIS A 57 10.79 13.51 0.36
CA HIS A 57 10.40 14.61 -0.53
C HIS A 57 11.37 14.79 -1.71
N ALA A 58 12.68 14.71 -1.46
CA ALA A 58 13.66 14.80 -2.55
C ALA A 58 13.55 13.62 -3.54
N ARG A 59 13.09 12.45 -3.08
CA ARG A 59 12.97 11.23 -3.91
C ARG A 59 11.72 11.18 -4.77
N VAL A 60 10.80 12.14 -4.60
CA VAL A 60 9.70 12.38 -5.54
C VAL A 60 10.24 12.78 -6.92
N ALA A 61 11.27 13.64 -6.96
CA ALA A 61 11.83 14.15 -8.20
C ALA A 61 12.99 13.31 -8.77
N ASP A 62 13.73 12.60 -7.91
CA ASP A 62 14.82 11.72 -8.32
C ASP A 62 14.89 10.51 -7.41
N ILE A 63 14.53 9.33 -7.91
CA ILE A 63 14.48 8.08 -7.12
C ILE A 63 15.86 7.52 -6.73
N ARG A 64 16.96 8.17 -7.11
CA ARG A 64 18.33 7.77 -6.77
C ARG A 64 18.85 8.55 -5.57
N ILE A 65 19.73 7.92 -4.80
CA ILE A 65 20.53 8.64 -3.82
C ILE A 65 21.89 8.96 -4.46
N ALA A 66 22.23 10.25 -4.51
CA ALA A 66 23.51 10.69 -5.05
C ALA A 66 24.66 10.24 -4.14
N ALA A 67 25.81 9.91 -4.71
CA ALA A 67 26.94 9.37 -3.95
C ALA A 67 27.46 10.37 -2.90
N GLU A 68 27.33 11.66 -3.19
CA GLU A 68 27.71 12.81 -2.36
C GLU A 68 26.71 13.14 -1.24
N ASP A 69 25.48 12.61 -1.28
CA ASP A 69 24.48 12.85 -0.24
C ASP A 69 24.67 11.88 0.94
N THR A 70 25.73 12.13 1.72
CA THR A 70 26.17 11.22 2.79
C THR A 70 25.11 11.00 3.86
N ARG A 71 24.27 12.00 4.17
CA ARG A 71 23.23 11.90 5.20
C ARG A 71 22.07 11.04 4.72
N ALA A 72 21.58 11.25 3.50
CA ALA A 72 20.56 10.39 2.90
C ALA A 72 21.02 8.93 2.86
N ARG A 73 22.28 8.69 2.48
CA ARG A 73 22.85 7.33 2.43
C ARG A 73 22.96 6.70 3.81
N GLU A 74 23.35 7.44 4.83
CA GLU A 74 23.40 6.94 6.21
C GLU A 74 22.01 6.50 6.69
N ILE A 75 20.99 7.34 6.48
CA ILE A 75 19.59 7.03 6.82
C ILE A 75 19.12 5.79 6.09
N ALA A 76 19.33 5.74 4.77
CA ALA A 76 18.85 4.66 3.93
C ALA A 76 19.59 3.33 4.19
N THR A 77 20.91 3.36 4.39
CA THR A 77 21.69 2.11 4.54
C THR A 77 21.75 1.61 5.98
N THR A 78 21.80 2.50 6.98
CA THR A 78 21.95 2.14 8.39
C THR A 78 20.62 2.26 9.13
N GLY A 79 19.91 3.37 8.94
CA GLY A 79 18.63 3.61 9.61
C GLY A 79 17.57 2.59 9.20
N PHE A 80 17.30 2.49 7.90
CA PHE A 80 16.25 1.60 7.38
C PHE A 80 16.60 0.12 7.58
N SER A 81 17.83 -0.28 7.24
CA SER A 81 18.28 -1.68 7.38
C SER A 81 18.33 -2.15 8.84
N GLY A 82 18.51 -1.23 9.80
CA GLY A 82 18.60 -1.53 11.22
C GLY A 82 17.26 -1.85 11.89
N VAL A 83 16.13 -1.56 11.25
CA VAL A 83 14.80 -1.81 11.82
C VAL A 83 14.51 -3.33 11.86
N ASP A 84 13.99 -3.82 12.98
CA ASP A 84 13.50 -5.19 13.13
C ASP A 84 12.02 -5.30 12.75
N ARG A 85 11.74 -5.65 11.50
CA ARG A 85 10.37 -5.77 10.96
C ARG A 85 9.53 -6.86 11.61
N ALA A 86 10.14 -7.92 12.16
CA ALA A 86 9.38 -8.96 12.84
C ALA A 86 8.76 -8.42 14.13
N LYS A 87 9.47 -7.52 14.84
CA LYS A 87 8.92 -6.82 15.99
C LYS A 87 7.88 -5.78 15.59
N LEU A 88 8.06 -5.08 14.47
CA LEU A 88 7.01 -4.18 13.98
C LEU A 88 5.71 -4.93 13.70
N LEU A 89 5.79 -6.14 13.12
CA LEU A 89 4.61 -6.99 12.92
C LEU A 89 3.98 -7.39 14.26
N ALA A 90 4.77 -7.79 15.25
CA ALA A 90 4.27 -8.10 16.59
C ALA A 90 3.59 -6.89 17.27
N ALA A 91 4.02 -5.65 16.95
CA ALA A 91 3.36 -4.44 17.42
C ALA A 91 1.99 -4.20 16.75
N VAL A 92 1.83 -4.59 15.48
CA VAL A 92 0.54 -4.59 14.79
C VAL A 92 -0.38 -5.67 15.40
N GLU A 93 0.12 -6.89 15.60
CA GLU A 93 -0.62 -8.00 16.23
C GLU A 93 -1.11 -7.64 17.64
N HIS A 94 -0.34 -6.86 18.41
CA HIS A 94 -0.73 -6.36 19.73
C HIS A 94 -1.99 -5.47 19.70
N LEU A 95 -2.27 -4.80 18.58
CA LEU A 95 -3.48 -3.98 18.43
C LEU A 95 -4.75 -4.83 18.23
N GLU A 96 -4.61 -6.14 18.00
CA GLU A 96 -5.75 -7.04 17.80
C GLU A 96 -6.46 -7.34 19.14
N VAL A 97 -7.44 -6.49 19.47
CA VAL A 97 -8.27 -6.62 20.67
C VAL A 97 -9.75 -6.50 20.29
N GLU A 98 -10.56 -7.49 20.67
CA GLU A 98 -12.01 -7.37 20.55
C GLU A 98 -12.56 -6.51 21.69
N LEU A 99 -13.48 -5.60 21.40
CA LEU A 99 -14.08 -4.72 22.41
C LEU A 99 -15.52 -5.13 22.73
N ALA A 100 -15.83 -5.25 24.02
CA ALA A 100 -17.19 -5.39 24.53
C ALA A 100 -17.56 -4.15 25.36
N ILE A 101 -18.34 -3.26 24.76
CA ILE A 101 -18.64 -1.93 25.32
C ILE A 101 -19.99 -1.95 26.03
N THR A 102 -20.00 -1.49 27.27
CA THR A 102 -21.23 -1.39 28.08
C THR A 102 -22.01 -0.14 27.70
N ALA A 103 -23.31 -0.29 27.47
CA ALA A 103 -24.19 0.82 27.15
C ALA A 103 -24.27 1.85 28.29
N GLY A 104 -24.35 3.13 27.93
CA GLY A 104 -24.62 4.23 28.86
C GLY A 104 -23.40 4.90 29.51
N ILE A 105 -22.18 4.50 29.16
CA ILE A 105 -20.96 5.25 29.50
C ILE A 105 -21.01 6.70 28.96
N PRO A 106 -21.46 6.97 27.72
CA PRO A 106 -21.52 8.33 27.19
C PRO A 106 -22.44 9.28 27.97
N ALA A 107 -23.44 8.72 28.66
CA ALA A 107 -24.41 9.49 29.46
C ALA A 107 -23.91 9.83 30.87
N MET A 108 -22.69 9.41 31.24
CA MET A 108 -22.10 9.74 32.54
C MET A 108 -21.69 11.22 32.60
N GLU A 109 -21.73 11.81 33.80
CA GLU A 109 -21.29 13.19 34.00
C GLU A 109 -19.77 13.30 33.77
N GLY A 110 -19.37 14.16 32.83
CA GLY A 110 -17.97 14.34 32.47
C GLY A 110 -17.15 15.04 33.56
N GLU A 111 -15.85 14.78 33.55
CA GLU A 111 -14.88 15.40 34.45
C GLU A 111 -14.40 16.78 33.94
N PRO A 112 -14.03 17.72 34.83
CA PRO A 112 -13.42 18.97 34.39
C PRO A 112 -12.11 18.72 33.63
N LEU A 113 -12.02 19.29 32.43
CA LEU A 113 -10.82 19.17 31.60
C LEU A 113 -9.58 19.77 32.29
N ALA A 114 -8.46 19.06 32.21
CA ALA A 114 -7.17 19.53 32.71
C ALA A 114 -6.76 20.86 32.06
N ASP A 115 -6.03 21.70 32.81
CA ASP A 115 -5.62 23.03 32.33
C ASP A 115 -4.77 22.95 31.06
N GLU A 116 -3.92 21.93 30.91
CA GLU A 116 -3.09 21.73 29.71
C GLU A 116 -3.90 21.41 28.45
N LEU A 117 -5.12 20.88 28.58
CA LEU A 117 -5.95 20.44 27.47
C LEU A 117 -6.93 21.52 26.97
N LYS A 118 -7.11 22.62 27.70
CA LYS A 118 -8.12 23.68 27.40
C LYS A 118 -8.04 24.31 26.01
N ASN A 119 -6.86 24.28 25.38
CA ASN A 119 -6.66 24.79 24.03
C ASN A 119 -6.43 23.69 22.99
N ALA A 120 -6.40 22.43 23.43
CA ALA A 120 -6.12 21.27 22.60
C ALA A 120 -7.37 20.39 22.40
N VAL A 121 -8.37 20.53 23.26
CA VAL A 121 -9.59 19.73 23.23
C VAL A 121 -10.82 20.62 23.36
N THR A 122 -11.80 20.44 22.49
CA THR A 122 -13.12 21.07 22.61
C THR A 122 -14.23 20.03 22.45
N GLY A 123 -15.42 20.32 22.96
CA GLY A 123 -16.55 19.39 22.93
C GLY A 123 -16.88 18.78 24.29
N THR A 124 -17.51 17.61 24.28
CA THR A 124 -17.98 16.90 25.49
C THR A 124 -16.97 15.85 25.90
N ILE A 125 -16.21 16.12 26.96
CA ILE A 125 -15.18 15.20 27.46
C ILE A 125 -15.66 14.49 28.71
N ILE A 126 -15.60 13.16 28.71
CA ILE A 126 -16.03 12.31 29.81
C ILE A 126 -14.94 12.21 30.87
N SER A 127 -13.70 11.95 30.47
CA SER A 127 -12.55 11.84 31.39
C SER A 127 -11.23 12.04 30.65
N CYS A 128 -10.17 12.33 31.39
CA CYS A 128 -8.82 12.41 30.84
C CYS A 128 -7.77 12.05 31.89
N GLU A 129 -6.70 11.36 31.48
CA GLU A 129 -5.59 11.02 32.36
C GLU A 129 -4.26 11.16 31.62
N LYS A 130 -3.24 11.67 32.33
CA LYS A 130 -1.88 11.77 31.79
C LYS A 130 -1.08 10.54 32.19
N ILE A 131 -0.77 9.70 31.22
CA ILE A 131 0.03 8.49 31.42
C ILE A 131 1.53 8.84 31.29
N PRO A 132 2.37 8.41 32.25
CA PRO A 132 3.82 8.60 32.17
C PRO A 132 4.38 8.09 30.84
N ASP A 133 5.32 8.84 30.28
CA ASP A 133 6.03 8.55 29.03
C ASP A 133 5.16 8.46 27.76
N LEU A 134 3.83 8.45 27.87
CA LEU A 134 2.91 8.43 26.73
C LEU A 134 2.29 9.81 26.47
N GLY A 135 1.68 10.42 27.50
CA GLY A 135 0.98 11.70 27.38
C GLY A 135 -0.49 11.63 27.80
N TRP A 136 -1.30 12.57 27.32
CA TRP A 136 -2.71 12.63 27.67
C TRP A 136 -3.53 11.62 26.89
N ILE A 137 -4.33 10.84 27.62
CA ILE A 137 -5.42 10.02 27.08
C ILE A 137 -6.72 10.77 27.39
N VAL A 138 -7.57 10.94 26.38
CA VAL A 138 -8.84 11.67 26.48
C VAL A 138 -9.99 10.76 26.07
N ILE A 139 -11.07 10.80 26.84
CA ILE A 139 -12.30 10.06 26.55
C ILE A 139 -13.36 11.07 26.09
N GLY A 140 -13.67 11.02 24.80
CA GLY A 140 -14.70 11.85 24.18
C GLY A 140 -16.11 11.38 24.51
N GLY A 141 -17.12 12.09 24.05
CA GLY A 141 -18.53 11.73 24.21
C GLY A 141 -19.29 12.07 22.93
N GLU A 142 -20.54 11.61 22.81
CA GLU A 142 -21.37 11.55 21.59
C GLU A 142 -21.65 12.88 20.82
N GLY A 143 -21.05 14.00 21.20
CA GLY A 143 -21.19 15.28 20.50
C GLY A 143 -19.90 15.65 19.76
N PRO A 144 -19.96 16.60 18.81
CA PRO A 144 -18.79 16.97 18.02
C PRO A 144 -17.67 17.53 18.89
N ASN A 145 -16.50 16.92 18.77
CA ASN A 145 -15.27 17.16 19.49
C ASN A 145 -14.15 17.56 18.52
N GLU A 146 -13.14 18.24 19.06
CA GLU A 146 -11.92 18.57 18.29
C GLU A 146 -10.70 18.28 19.15
N TYR A 147 -9.73 17.56 18.58
CA TYR A 147 -8.54 17.05 19.25
C TYR A 147 -7.25 17.49 18.57
N ASP A 148 -6.38 18.20 19.28
CA ASP A 148 -5.01 18.50 18.87
C ASP A 148 -4.05 17.41 19.34
N LEU A 149 -3.69 16.52 18.41
CA LEU A 149 -2.80 15.40 18.68
C LEU A 149 -1.31 15.82 18.75
N SER A 150 -0.99 17.12 18.72
CA SER A 150 0.33 17.58 19.22
C SER A 150 0.41 17.59 20.75
N VAL A 151 -0.74 17.52 21.44
CA VAL A 151 -0.85 17.52 22.91
C VAL A 151 -1.47 16.23 23.44
N VAL A 152 -2.48 15.71 22.75
CA VAL A 152 -3.17 14.47 23.10
C VAL A 152 -2.44 13.28 22.47
N ALA A 153 -2.11 12.27 23.28
CA ALA A 153 -1.45 11.06 22.82
C ALA A 153 -2.48 10.03 22.34
N ALA A 154 -3.62 9.91 23.03
CA ALA A 154 -4.66 8.96 22.63
C ALA A 154 -6.07 9.48 22.88
N VAL A 155 -7.01 9.08 22.02
CA VAL A 155 -8.44 9.36 22.15
C VAL A 155 -9.21 8.05 22.11
N PHE A 156 -10.18 7.91 23.01
CA PHE A 156 -11.28 6.96 22.85
C PHE A 156 -12.56 7.80 22.80
N ASP A 157 -13.18 7.90 21.63
CA ASP A 157 -14.41 8.67 21.44
C ASP A 157 -15.61 7.73 21.34
N PHE A 158 -16.75 8.16 21.89
CA PHE A 158 -18.00 7.41 21.80
C PHE A 158 -18.88 7.84 20.62
N GLY A 159 -18.52 8.94 19.96
CA GLY A 159 -18.98 9.32 18.65
C GLY A 159 -19.32 10.80 18.49
N GLY A 160 -19.92 11.14 17.35
CA GLY A 160 -20.16 12.51 16.92
C GLY A 160 -19.28 12.85 15.73
N ASP A 161 -19.62 13.90 14.97
CA ASP A 161 -18.81 14.30 13.82
C ASP A 161 -17.58 15.11 14.31
N ASP A 162 -16.46 14.42 14.47
CA ASP A 162 -15.27 14.88 15.18
C ASP A 162 -14.15 15.35 14.25
N LYS A 163 -13.16 16.01 14.86
CA LYS A 163 -11.94 16.47 14.16
C LYS A 163 -10.69 16.08 14.91
N TYR A 164 -9.81 15.37 14.20
CA TYR A 164 -8.54 14.91 14.71
C TYR A 164 -7.40 15.58 13.95
N HIS A 165 -6.62 16.38 14.66
CA HIS A 165 -5.52 17.11 14.07
C HIS A 165 -4.16 16.47 14.39
N TRP A 166 -3.63 15.72 13.42
CA TRP A 166 -2.38 14.98 13.50
C TRP A 166 -1.18 15.92 13.29
N ARG A 167 -0.70 16.49 14.40
CA ARG A 167 0.45 17.43 14.44
C ARG A 167 1.57 16.93 15.34
N HIS A 168 1.63 15.62 15.56
CA HIS A 168 2.67 14.95 16.32
C HIS A 168 4.00 14.94 15.57
N LYS A 169 5.06 14.60 16.29
CA LYS A 169 6.42 14.51 15.76
C LYS A 169 6.87 13.05 15.66
N ALA A 170 8.03 12.86 15.04
CA ALA A 170 8.69 11.56 15.09
C ALA A 170 8.96 11.13 16.54
N TYR A 171 8.92 9.82 16.77
CA TYR A 171 9.05 9.17 18.07
C TYR A 171 7.93 9.52 19.08
N GLU A 172 6.80 10.06 18.60
CA GLU A 172 5.63 10.31 19.43
C GLU A 172 4.49 9.36 19.00
N ASP A 173 4.08 8.46 19.90
CA ASP A 173 3.05 7.46 19.61
C ASP A 173 1.64 8.04 19.68
N ARG A 174 0.73 7.59 18.81
CA ARG A 174 -0.65 8.09 18.73
C ARG A 174 -1.68 6.97 18.57
N GLY A 175 -2.85 7.14 19.17
CA GLY A 175 -3.94 6.16 19.04
C GLY A 175 -5.31 6.82 19.08
N VAL A 176 -6.19 6.46 18.15
CA VAL A 176 -7.60 6.85 18.17
C VAL A 176 -8.43 5.58 18.11
N VAL A 177 -9.42 5.47 18.98
CA VAL A 177 -10.54 4.55 18.84
C VAL A 177 -11.79 5.42 18.76
N ASP A 178 -12.45 5.46 17.61
CA ASP A 178 -13.74 6.13 17.43
C ASP A 178 -14.84 5.08 17.26
N LEU A 179 -16.04 5.35 17.80
CA LEU A 179 -17.13 4.39 17.77
C LEU A 179 -18.24 4.69 16.77
N ALA A 180 -18.37 5.94 16.31
CA ALA A 180 -19.40 6.39 15.40
C ALA A 180 -19.21 7.88 15.05
N GLY A 181 -19.16 8.26 13.79
CA GLY A 181 -19.14 9.68 13.44
C GLY A 181 -19.22 9.92 11.95
N ASN A 182 -18.98 11.14 11.51
CA ASN A 182 -18.42 11.36 10.16
C ASN A 182 -17.28 12.34 10.36
N ASP A 183 -16.11 11.79 10.59
CA ASP A 183 -14.99 12.47 11.18
C ASP A 183 -14.02 12.96 10.12
N VAL A 184 -13.21 13.92 10.55
CA VAL A 184 -12.13 14.45 9.73
C VAL A 184 -10.82 14.29 10.47
N HIS A 185 -9.97 13.45 9.93
CA HIS A 185 -8.58 13.30 10.31
C HIS A 185 -7.72 14.10 9.32
N ASP A 186 -7.14 15.21 9.77
CA ASP A 186 -6.15 15.96 8.99
C ASP A 186 -4.77 15.93 9.66
N GLY A 187 -3.72 16.23 8.92
CA GLY A 187 -2.40 16.36 9.54
C GLY A 187 -1.44 17.33 8.88
N GLY A 188 -0.34 17.55 9.60
CA GLY A 188 0.76 18.43 9.22
C GLY A 188 1.83 17.70 8.40
N THR A 189 3.09 17.79 8.84
CA THR A 189 4.22 17.08 8.21
C THR A 189 4.07 15.56 8.25
N PHE A 190 3.43 15.05 9.31
CA PHE A 190 3.02 13.66 9.46
C PHE A 190 1.51 13.62 9.65
N GLY A 191 0.83 12.86 8.80
CA GLY A 191 -0.61 12.80 8.71
C GLY A 191 -1.25 11.78 9.65
N PRO A 192 -2.55 11.50 9.44
CA PRO A 192 -3.31 10.51 10.18
C PRO A 192 -2.60 9.15 10.28
N ALA A 193 -2.62 8.53 11.46
CA ALA A 193 -2.05 7.21 11.72
C ALA A 193 -0.62 7.01 11.17
N THR A 194 0.26 8.00 11.34
CA THR A 194 1.65 7.90 10.85
C THR A 194 2.65 7.63 11.97
N GLY A 195 3.30 6.47 11.93
CA GLY A 195 4.36 6.07 12.86
C GLY A 195 5.74 6.32 12.30
N VAL A 196 6.43 7.36 12.79
CA VAL A 196 7.83 7.67 12.42
C VAL A 196 8.76 7.30 13.56
N GLY A 197 9.36 6.11 13.50
CA GLY A 197 10.08 5.56 14.66
C GLY A 197 9.20 5.29 15.88
N ALA A 198 7.89 5.24 15.67
CA ALA A 198 6.83 5.16 16.68
C ALA A 198 5.67 4.31 16.14
N ILE A 199 4.65 4.08 16.95
CA ILE A 199 3.36 3.54 16.52
C ILE A 199 2.28 4.63 16.46
N ALA A 200 1.48 4.61 15.40
CA ALA A 200 0.28 5.41 15.28
C ALA A 200 -0.87 4.56 14.74
N PHE A 201 -2.04 4.59 15.38
CA PHE A 201 -3.19 3.83 14.90
C PHE A 201 -4.53 4.57 14.99
N ILE A 202 -5.48 4.12 14.17
CA ILE A 202 -6.91 4.44 14.23
C ILE A 202 -7.67 3.10 14.18
N ASP A 203 -8.60 2.86 15.11
CA ASP A 203 -9.65 1.82 15.04
C ASP A 203 -10.99 2.55 15.04
N ASP A 204 -11.49 2.82 13.84
CA ASP A 204 -12.79 3.43 13.60
C ASP A 204 -13.87 2.33 13.48
N ARG A 205 -14.98 2.49 14.19
CA ARG A 205 -16.08 1.52 14.19
C ARG A 205 -17.22 1.90 13.26
N GLY A 206 -17.20 3.12 12.72
CA GLY A 206 -17.88 3.43 11.47
C GLY A 206 -18.39 4.85 11.37
N GLY A 207 -18.77 5.22 10.15
CA GLY A 207 -19.03 6.61 9.79
C GLY A 207 -18.76 6.82 8.31
N ASP A 208 -18.95 8.02 7.77
CA ASP A 208 -18.41 8.36 6.43
C ASP A 208 -17.23 9.33 6.64
N ASP A 209 -16.04 8.78 6.78
CA ASP A 209 -14.86 9.41 7.34
C ASP A 209 -13.87 9.93 6.30
N ARG A 210 -13.05 10.87 6.72
CA ARG A 210 -12.04 11.51 5.87
C ARG A 210 -10.67 11.51 6.52
N TYR A 211 -9.77 10.75 5.93
CA TYR A 211 -8.36 10.67 6.32
C TYR A 211 -7.51 11.41 5.28
N GLU A 212 -7.11 12.65 5.60
CA GLU A 212 -6.43 13.53 4.65
C GLU A 212 -5.04 13.97 5.13
N CYS A 213 -4.08 13.99 4.22
CA CYS A 213 -2.76 14.57 4.45
C CYS A 213 -2.20 15.22 3.19
N THR A 214 -1.13 16.01 3.33
CA THR A 214 -0.30 16.36 2.16
C THR A 214 0.77 15.30 1.95
N THR A 215 1.49 14.92 3.00
CA THR A 215 2.57 13.94 2.90
C THR A 215 2.66 13.08 4.16
N ASN A 216 3.26 11.89 4.05
CA ASN A 216 3.59 10.99 5.15
C ASN A 216 2.39 10.78 6.07
N GLY A 217 1.31 10.21 5.54
CA GLY A 217 0.00 10.22 6.20
C GLY A 217 -0.87 9.04 5.80
N VAL A 218 -1.96 8.87 6.53
CA VAL A 218 -3.02 7.90 6.26
C VAL A 218 -2.47 6.46 6.35
N GLY A 219 -2.21 6.01 7.58
CA GLY A 219 -1.75 4.64 7.86
C GLY A 219 -0.29 4.38 7.43
N THR A 220 0.58 5.39 7.49
CA THR A 220 1.96 5.31 6.95
C THR A 220 2.98 4.91 8.03
N GLY A 221 3.84 3.94 7.70
CA GLY A 221 4.89 3.43 8.61
C GLY A 221 6.30 3.76 8.12
N ILE A 222 6.97 4.71 8.78
CA ILE A 222 8.33 5.14 8.43
C ILE A 222 9.28 4.71 9.54
N CYS A 223 10.00 3.61 9.33
CA CYS A 223 10.75 2.94 10.40
C CYS A 223 9.90 2.76 11.68
N GLY A 224 8.61 2.50 11.53
CA GLY A 224 7.62 2.45 12.61
C GLY A 224 6.35 1.76 12.11
N VAL A 225 5.24 1.96 12.81
CA VAL A 225 3.95 1.34 12.48
C VAL A 225 2.88 2.42 12.32
N GLY A 226 2.19 2.42 11.18
CA GLY A 226 0.98 3.21 10.93
C GLY A 226 -0.16 2.28 10.54
N VAL A 227 -1.28 2.33 11.26
CA VAL A 227 -2.42 1.42 11.02
C VAL A 227 -3.74 2.19 11.03
N ILE A 228 -4.60 1.93 10.07
CA ILE A 228 -6.03 2.30 10.15
C ILE A 228 -6.83 1.00 10.04
N VAL A 229 -7.75 0.79 10.96
CA VAL A 229 -8.81 -0.21 10.86
C VAL A 229 -10.10 0.57 10.80
N ASP A 230 -10.73 0.57 9.63
CA ASP A 230 -12.07 1.10 9.44
C ASP A 230 -13.02 -0.08 9.27
N ARG A 231 -14.20 0.00 9.89
CA ARG A 231 -15.11 -1.15 9.98
C ARG A 231 -16.39 -0.98 9.19
N ALA A 232 -16.74 0.24 8.81
CA ALA A 232 -17.96 0.53 8.09
C ALA A 232 -18.00 1.98 7.68
N GLY A 233 -18.22 2.25 6.40
CA GLY A 233 -18.38 3.63 5.98
C GLY A 233 -18.49 3.82 4.49
N ASN A 234 -18.23 5.03 4.03
CA ASN A 234 -17.90 5.32 2.64
C ASN A 234 -16.81 6.38 2.66
N ASP A 235 -15.59 5.92 2.81
CA ASP A 235 -14.51 6.67 3.38
C ASP A 235 -13.59 7.23 2.30
N VAL A 236 -12.85 8.26 2.70
CA VAL A 236 -11.89 8.93 1.84
C VAL A 236 -10.52 8.90 2.48
N TYR A 237 -9.64 8.08 1.91
CA TYR A 237 -8.23 7.98 2.23
C TYR A 237 -7.43 8.78 1.21
N ARG A 238 -6.97 9.99 1.58
CA ARG A 238 -6.34 10.91 0.62
C ARG A 238 -4.99 11.46 1.08
N GLY A 239 -4.02 11.45 0.17
CA GLY A 239 -2.79 12.20 0.31
C GLY A 239 -2.19 12.67 -1.01
N VAL A 240 -1.00 13.28 -0.97
CA VAL A 240 -0.28 13.74 -2.18
C VAL A 240 1.01 12.97 -2.39
N GLU A 241 1.89 12.89 -1.38
CA GLU A 241 3.20 12.24 -1.49
C GLU A 241 3.45 11.31 -0.29
N TRP A 242 3.87 10.06 -0.53
CA TRP A 242 4.24 9.13 0.55
C TRP A 242 3.09 8.89 1.53
N SER A 243 1.91 8.55 1.01
CA SER A 243 0.67 8.50 1.78
C SER A 243 -0.27 7.38 1.34
N VAL A 244 -1.26 7.07 2.19
CA VAL A 244 -2.24 5.99 1.98
C VAL A 244 -1.53 4.63 2.01
N ALA A 245 -1.37 4.11 3.22
CA ALA A 245 -0.70 2.88 3.64
C ALA A 245 0.68 2.63 3.00
N THR A 246 1.59 3.62 3.03
CA THR A 246 2.95 3.44 2.50
C THR A 246 3.93 3.02 3.60
N GLY A 247 4.74 1.99 3.39
CA GLY A 247 5.76 1.53 4.33
C GLY A 247 7.18 1.69 3.82
N VAL A 248 8.01 2.53 4.44
CA VAL A 248 9.43 2.71 4.09
C VAL A 248 10.28 2.21 5.26
N ALA A 249 10.76 0.98 5.22
CA ALA A 249 11.40 0.26 6.32
C ALA A 249 10.52 0.04 7.58
N GLY A 250 9.31 0.60 7.61
CA GLY A 250 8.25 0.32 8.58
C GLY A 250 7.09 -0.46 7.98
N ILE A 251 5.98 -0.51 8.71
CA ILE A 251 4.72 -1.12 8.29
C ILE A 251 3.64 -0.04 8.24
N GLY A 252 3.09 0.20 7.05
CA GLY A 252 1.88 0.97 6.85
C GLY A 252 0.74 0.06 6.44
N ALA A 253 -0.42 0.15 7.09
CA ALA A 253 -1.56 -0.72 6.84
C ALA A 253 -2.88 0.05 6.92
N ILE A 254 -3.81 -0.27 6.01
CA ILE A 254 -5.23 0.04 6.15
C ILE A 254 -5.98 -1.29 6.03
N ALA A 255 -6.95 -1.51 6.92
CA ALA A 255 -7.94 -2.57 6.81
C ALA A 255 -9.32 -1.91 6.82
N ASP A 256 -9.94 -1.83 5.66
CA ASP A 256 -11.32 -1.37 5.49
C ASP A 256 -12.23 -2.60 5.36
N LEU A 257 -13.30 -2.65 6.15
CA LEU A 257 -14.15 -3.83 6.24
C LEU A 257 -15.50 -3.69 5.54
N ALA A 258 -15.88 -2.48 5.12
CA ALA A 258 -17.10 -2.23 4.35
C ALA A 258 -17.21 -0.77 3.91
N GLY A 259 -17.51 -0.54 2.64
CA GLY A 259 -17.91 0.79 2.17
C GLY A 259 -17.90 0.90 0.66
N ASP A 260 -18.17 2.08 0.11
CA ASP A 260 -17.76 2.43 -1.26
C ASP A 260 -16.67 3.52 -1.15
N ASP A 261 -15.42 3.09 -1.09
CA ASP A 261 -14.30 3.83 -0.55
C ASP A 261 -13.39 4.42 -1.63
N ARG A 262 -12.57 5.39 -1.21
CA ARG A 262 -11.68 6.11 -2.13
C ARG A 262 -10.28 6.21 -1.57
N TYR A 263 -9.36 5.45 -2.15
CA TYR A 263 -7.93 5.48 -1.89
C TYR A 263 -7.22 6.34 -2.94
N GLN A 264 -6.76 7.51 -2.55
CA GLN A 264 -6.25 8.52 -3.48
C GLN A 264 -4.89 9.08 -3.05
N CYS A 265 -3.92 9.03 -3.95
CA CYS A 265 -2.63 9.68 -3.78
C CYS A 265 -2.23 10.45 -5.04
N GLY A 266 -1.33 11.42 -4.91
CA GLY A 266 -0.72 12.09 -6.06
C GLY A 266 0.41 11.26 -6.68
N ILE A 267 1.33 10.79 -5.83
CA ILE A 267 2.50 9.97 -6.18
C ILE A 267 3.03 9.26 -4.94
N PHE A 268 3.68 8.10 -5.09
CA PHE A 268 4.25 7.34 -3.95
C PHE A 268 3.18 7.01 -2.89
N GLY A 269 2.16 6.24 -3.25
CA GLY A 269 1.07 5.95 -2.32
C GLY A 269 0.16 4.80 -2.69
N VAL A 270 -0.89 4.61 -1.90
CA VAL A 270 -1.87 3.51 -2.01
C VAL A 270 -1.17 2.16 -1.94
N ALA A 271 -0.97 1.64 -0.73
CA ALA A 271 -0.28 0.37 -0.47
C ALA A 271 1.13 0.29 -1.09
N LEU A 272 1.92 1.36 -0.99
CA LEU A 272 3.31 1.34 -1.47
C LEU A 272 4.24 0.71 -0.42
N GLY A 273 4.92 -0.37 -0.79
CA GLY A 273 6.10 -0.87 -0.08
C GLY A 273 7.35 -0.12 -0.49
N GLY A 274 7.57 1.05 0.09
CA GLY A 274 8.83 1.80 -0.05
C GLY A 274 10.05 1.02 0.50
N PRO A 275 11.27 1.57 0.41
CA PRO A 275 12.49 0.79 0.61
C PRO A 275 12.49 -0.01 1.91
N LEU A 276 12.65 -1.34 1.82
CA LEU A 276 12.59 -2.30 2.94
C LEU A 276 11.29 -2.36 3.75
N GLY A 277 10.26 -1.58 3.44
CA GLY A 277 9.03 -1.53 4.22
C GLY A 277 7.90 -2.36 3.63
N VAL A 278 6.77 -2.36 4.34
CA VAL A 278 5.53 -3.00 3.90
C VAL A 278 4.42 -1.96 3.90
N GLY A 279 3.82 -1.73 2.74
CA GLY A 279 2.60 -0.95 2.60
C GLY A 279 1.47 -1.88 2.17
N THR A 280 0.37 -1.91 2.91
CA THR A 280 -0.72 -2.84 2.61
C THR A 280 -2.10 -2.23 2.78
N ILE A 281 -3.03 -2.63 1.92
CA ILE A 281 -4.48 -2.37 2.08
C ILE A 281 -5.18 -3.74 2.06
N LEU A 282 -6.06 -3.96 3.03
CA LEU A 282 -7.08 -4.99 2.98
C LEU A 282 -8.40 -4.25 2.78
N ASP A 283 -9.07 -4.52 1.67
CA ASP A 283 -10.43 -4.03 1.43
C ASP A 283 -11.36 -5.22 1.40
N ALA A 284 -12.37 -5.23 2.27
CA ALA A 284 -13.20 -6.40 2.43
C ALA A 284 -14.44 -6.42 1.52
N GLN A 285 -15.01 -5.27 1.20
CA GLN A 285 -16.30 -5.16 0.53
C GLN A 285 -16.50 -3.73 0.04
N GLY A 286 -16.84 -3.56 -1.24
CA GLY A 286 -17.23 -2.25 -1.72
C GLY A 286 -17.36 -2.13 -3.22
N ASN A 287 -17.49 -0.89 -3.73
CA ASN A 287 -17.15 -0.58 -5.11
C ASN A 287 -16.21 0.61 -5.08
N ASP A 288 -14.92 0.31 -5.11
CA ASP A 288 -13.89 1.17 -4.59
C ASP A 288 -13.11 1.86 -5.70
N LEU A 289 -12.50 2.98 -5.34
CA LEU A 289 -11.61 3.73 -6.22
C LEU A 289 -10.19 3.73 -5.66
N TYR A 290 -9.30 3.05 -6.36
CA TYR A 290 -7.85 3.14 -6.17
C TYR A 290 -7.27 4.09 -7.22
N ARG A 291 -6.72 5.23 -6.78
CA ARG A 291 -6.18 6.24 -7.70
C ARG A 291 -4.84 6.78 -7.25
N VAL A 292 -3.86 6.73 -8.16
CA VAL A 292 -2.58 7.44 -7.99
C VAL A 292 -2.27 8.19 -9.27
N ASP A 293 -2.52 9.49 -9.31
CA ASP A 293 -2.35 10.33 -10.51
C ASP A 293 -2.13 11.82 -10.19
N GLY A 294 -1.67 12.57 -11.19
CA GLY A 294 -1.76 14.03 -11.28
C GLY A 294 -0.64 14.83 -10.62
N ALA A 295 0.30 14.21 -9.89
CA ALA A 295 1.34 14.95 -9.17
C ALA A 295 2.59 15.30 -9.99
N ALA A 296 2.97 14.48 -10.97
CA ALA A 296 4.17 14.72 -11.78
C ALA A 296 4.03 14.19 -13.22
N PRO A 297 4.64 14.86 -14.21
CA PRO A 297 4.56 14.41 -15.61
C PRO A 297 5.34 13.10 -15.83
N SER A 298 4.99 12.39 -16.91
CA SER A 298 5.71 11.20 -17.38
C SER A 298 7.23 11.36 -17.35
N VAL A 299 7.93 10.38 -16.77
CA VAL A 299 9.40 10.33 -16.78
C VAL A 299 9.95 9.94 -18.16
N TYR A 300 9.08 9.50 -19.06
CA TYR A 300 9.36 9.21 -20.47
C TYR A 300 8.96 10.34 -21.43
N GLY A 301 8.42 11.46 -20.90
CA GLY A 301 8.07 12.64 -21.70
C GLY A 301 6.78 12.47 -22.54
N LEU A 302 5.91 11.53 -22.17
CA LEU A 302 4.62 11.34 -22.82
C LEU A 302 3.60 12.37 -22.32
N THR A 303 2.97 13.12 -23.22
CA THR A 303 2.15 14.29 -22.86
C THR A 303 0.78 13.97 -22.27
N VAL A 304 0.35 12.70 -22.34
CA VAL A 304 -0.94 12.23 -21.84
C VAL A 304 -0.79 11.32 -20.62
N CYS A 305 0.44 11.18 -20.12
CA CYS A 305 0.80 10.29 -19.02
C CYS A 305 1.46 11.06 -17.90
N ASP A 306 1.31 10.53 -16.70
CA ASP A 306 1.89 11.01 -15.47
C ASP A 306 2.62 9.87 -14.75
N VAL A 307 3.46 10.21 -13.79
CA VAL A 307 4.18 9.22 -13.00
C VAL A 307 3.50 9.06 -11.64
N SER A 308 3.24 7.81 -11.24
CA SER A 308 2.37 7.49 -10.10
C SER A 308 3.11 6.84 -8.93
N TRP A 309 3.88 5.78 -9.13
CA TRP A 309 4.51 5.03 -8.02
C TRP A 309 3.51 4.59 -6.94
N GLY A 310 2.62 3.64 -7.21
CA GLY A 310 1.61 3.28 -6.21
C GLY A 310 0.67 2.13 -6.57
N ILE A 311 -0.37 1.92 -5.77
CA ILE A 311 -1.35 0.84 -5.91
C ILE A 311 -0.68 -0.54 -5.79
N GLY A 312 -0.36 -0.94 -4.56
CA GLY A 312 0.24 -2.26 -4.29
C GLY A 312 1.65 -2.41 -4.87
N MET A 313 2.41 -1.31 -4.96
CA MET A 313 3.73 -1.29 -5.59
C MET A 313 4.87 -1.55 -4.59
N GLY A 314 5.88 -2.34 -4.99
CA GLY A 314 7.15 -2.45 -4.26
C GLY A 314 8.24 -1.56 -4.86
N PHE A 315 8.87 -0.71 -4.06
CA PHE A 315 9.78 0.33 -4.53
C PHE A 315 11.06 0.45 -3.69
N GLY A 316 12.23 0.50 -4.36
CA GLY A 316 13.54 0.73 -3.76
C GLY A 316 14.30 1.95 -4.29
N PHE A 317 15.17 2.53 -3.46
CA PHE A 317 16.08 3.60 -3.88
C PHE A 317 17.25 3.02 -4.68
N ARG A 318 17.18 3.23 -6.00
CA ARG A 318 18.10 2.61 -6.94
C ARG A 318 19.56 2.97 -6.63
N ARG A 319 20.40 1.93 -6.52
CA ARG A 319 21.85 1.92 -6.20
C ARG A 319 22.21 1.96 -4.71
N ASP A 320 21.23 2.07 -3.83
CA ASP A 320 21.51 2.19 -2.39
C ASP A 320 20.70 1.20 -1.54
N VAL A 321 19.36 1.16 -1.67
CA VAL A 321 18.51 0.35 -0.78
C VAL A 321 17.47 -0.43 -1.59
N PRO A 322 17.34 -1.76 -1.37
CA PRO A 322 16.35 -2.58 -2.07
C PRO A 322 14.91 -2.17 -1.69
N GLY A 323 13.98 -2.52 -2.56
CA GLY A 323 12.58 -2.19 -2.36
C GLY A 323 11.89 -2.94 -1.24
N GLY A 324 10.70 -2.46 -0.89
CA GLY A 324 9.78 -3.11 0.04
C GLY A 324 8.73 -3.97 -0.66
N THR A 325 7.68 -4.30 0.09
CA THR A 325 6.51 -5.04 -0.39
C THR A 325 5.27 -4.15 -0.35
N GLY A 326 4.70 -3.86 -1.51
CA GLY A 326 3.37 -3.26 -1.63
C GLY A 326 2.34 -4.35 -1.88
N PHE A 327 1.22 -4.33 -1.16
CA PHE A 327 0.19 -5.36 -1.30
C PHE A 327 -1.24 -4.83 -1.13
N ILE A 328 -2.16 -5.26 -1.98
CA ILE A 328 -3.60 -5.07 -1.79
C ILE A 328 -4.26 -6.46 -1.81
N ASP A 329 -5.05 -6.79 -0.79
CA ASP A 329 -6.00 -7.93 -0.80
C ASP A 329 -7.40 -7.31 -0.85
N ASP A 330 -7.97 -7.26 -2.04
CA ASP A 330 -9.35 -6.87 -2.29
C ASP A 330 -10.23 -8.12 -2.24
N LEU A 331 -11.22 -8.13 -1.36
CA LEU A 331 -12.08 -9.30 -1.16
C LEU A 331 -13.35 -9.27 -2.03
N GLY A 332 -13.50 -8.22 -2.84
CA GLY A 332 -14.38 -8.15 -4.01
C GLY A 332 -15.22 -6.88 -4.04
N GLY A 333 -15.66 -6.53 -5.24
CA GLY A 333 -16.36 -5.27 -5.48
C GLY A 333 -16.71 -5.09 -6.93
N ASN A 334 -16.85 -3.86 -7.41
CA ASN A 334 -16.73 -3.55 -8.84
C ASN A 334 -15.86 -2.31 -8.93
N ASP A 335 -14.56 -2.56 -8.94
CA ASP A 335 -13.61 -1.58 -8.49
C ASP A 335 -12.94 -0.89 -9.67
N ARG A 336 -12.42 0.30 -9.38
CA ARG A 336 -11.74 1.09 -10.38
C ARG A 336 -10.34 1.43 -9.92
N SER A 337 -9.35 0.97 -10.68
CA SER A 337 -7.95 1.33 -10.49
C SER A 337 -7.48 2.29 -11.59
N GLU A 338 -7.02 3.47 -11.21
CA GLU A 338 -6.53 4.52 -12.12
C GLU A 338 -5.14 5.00 -11.74
N SER A 339 -4.21 4.89 -12.69
CA SER A 339 -2.83 5.33 -12.48
C SER A 339 -2.12 5.62 -13.79
N GLY A 340 -0.97 6.28 -13.72
CA GLY A 340 -0.03 6.45 -14.81
C GLY A 340 1.08 5.42 -14.79
N GLU A 341 2.32 5.90 -14.73
CA GLU A 341 3.55 5.09 -14.80
C GLU A 341 3.96 4.51 -13.44
N PHE A 342 4.48 3.27 -13.45
CA PHE A 342 4.98 2.54 -12.27
C PHE A 342 3.92 2.37 -11.18
N SER A 343 2.99 1.43 -11.31
CA SER A 343 1.85 1.38 -10.40
C SER A 343 1.36 -0.03 -10.01
N GLN A 344 0.19 -0.41 -10.49
CA GLN A 344 -0.66 -1.51 -10.03
C GLN A 344 0.07 -2.85 -9.94
N ALA A 345 0.36 -3.32 -8.72
CA ALA A 345 1.16 -4.52 -8.49
C ALA A 345 2.54 -4.49 -9.18
N CYS A 346 3.16 -3.30 -9.30
CA CYS A 346 4.45 -3.15 -9.95
C CYS A 346 5.60 -3.41 -8.98
N GLY A 347 6.64 -4.11 -9.44
CA GLY A 347 7.92 -4.19 -8.73
C GLY A 347 8.98 -3.26 -9.34
N TYR A 348 9.70 -2.52 -8.49
CA TYR A 348 10.85 -1.73 -8.92
C TYR A 348 12.04 -1.85 -7.95
N TYR A 349 13.21 -2.18 -8.49
CA TYR A 349 14.49 -2.25 -7.79
C TYR A 349 14.45 -3.12 -6.51
N PHE A 350 14.45 -4.44 -6.70
CA PHE A 350 14.31 -5.44 -5.63
C PHE A 350 13.02 -5.36 -4.79
N GLY A 351 12.07 -4.49 -5.16
CA GLY A 351 10.75 -4.45 -4.55
C GLY A 351 9.81 -5.54 -5.08
N ILE A 352 8.77 -5.83 -4.31
CA ILE A 352 7.66 -6.70 -4.71
C ILE A 352 6.37 -5.90 -4.66
N GLY A 353 5.69 -5.78 -5.80
CA GLY A 353 4.32 -5.29 -5.84
C GLY A 353 3.35 -6.46 -6.04
N ALA A 354 2.25 -6.46 -5.30
CA ALA A 354 1.24 -7.48 -5.43
C ALA A 354 -0.17 -6.93 -5.24
N ILE A 355 -1.13 -7.46 -6.00
CA ILE A 355 -2.57 -7.29 -5.79
C ILE A 355 -3.19 -8.68 -5.87
N ARG A 356 -4.08 -8.97 -4.94
CA ARG A 356 -5.02 -10.08 -5.04
C ARG A 356 -6.42 -9.49 -4.98
N ASP A 357 -7.22 -9.82 -5.97
CA ASP A 357 -8.61 -9.44 -6.06
C ASP A 357 -9.45 -10.71 -6.11
N ARG A 358 -10.50 -10.76 -5.29
CA ARG A 358 -11.37 -11.94 -5.18
C ARG A 358 -12.56 -11.89 -6.12
N GLY A 359 -12.75 -10.76 -6.81
CA GLY A 359 -13.57 -10.65 -8.00
C GLY A 359 -14.55 -9.49 -8.00
N GLY A 360 -15.14 -9.27 -9.16
CA GLY A 360 -15.90 -8.05 -9.44
C GLY A 360 -15.96 -7.81 -10.94
N ASP A 361 -16.78 -6.89 -11.44
CA ASP A 361 -16.62 -6.42 -12.82
C ASP A 361 -15.73 -5.15 -12.81
N ASP A 362 -14.42 -5.34 -12.81
CA ASP A 362 -13.45 -4.28 -12.49
C ASP A 362 -12.92 -3.54 -13.71
N VAL A 363 -12.41 -2.33 -13.45
CA VAL A 363 -11.77 -1.49 -14.46
C VAL A 363 -10.38 -1.06 -14.01
N ARG A 364 -9.35 -1.59 -14.66
CA ARG A 364 -7.95 -1.26 -14.42
C ARG A 364 -7.34 -0.44 -15.56
N LYS A 365 -6.84 0.75 -15.22
CA LYS A 365 -6.22 1.68 -16.16
C LYS A 365 -4.83 2.11 -15.70
N SER A 366 -3.87 1.95 -16.60
CA SER A 366 -2.48 2.35 -16.39
C SER A 366 -1.83 2.93 -17.65
N ASP A 367 -0.61 3.45 -17.54
CA ASP A 367 0.17 3.87 -18.71
C ASP A 367 1.30 2.88 -19.04
N ARG A 368 2.36 2.87 -18.23
CA ARG A 368 3.66 2.22 -18.48
C ARG A 368 4.22 1.64 -17.19
N TYR A 369 4.63 0.37 -17.19
CA TYR A 369 4.99 -0.33 -15.94
C TYR A 369 3.83 -0.29 -14.94
N GLY A 370 2.62 -0.45 -15.45
CA GLY A 370 1.40 -0.22 -14.71
C GLY A 370 0.91 -1.48 -14.04
N ILE A 371 0.18 -2.30 -14.79
CA ILE A 371 -0.53 -3.48 -14.29
C ILE A 371 0.42 -4.67 -14.24
N ALA A 372 0.62 -5.28 -13.08
CA ALA A 372 1.39 -6.51 -12.89
C ALA A 372 2.72 -6.50 -13.66
N ALA A 373 3.53 -5.46 -13.44
CA ALA A 373 4.76 -5.21 -14.18
C ALA A 373 5.98 -5.26 -13.26
N ALA A 374 7.18 -5.41 -13.82
CA ALA A 374 8.39 -5.34 -13.01
C ALA A 374 9.63 -4.84 -13.76
N ALA A 375 10.51 -4.15 -13.02
CA ALA A 375 11.79 -3.68 -13.51
C ALA A 375 12.90 -3.76 -12.45
N HIS A 376 14.13 -4.09 -12.89
CA HIS A 376 15.35 -4.06 -12.07
C HIS A 376 15.31 -5.07 -10.90
N GLN A 377 15.37 -6.37 -11.22
CA GLN A 377 15.44 -7.45 -10.23
C GLN A 377 14.26 -7.46 -9.23
N ALA A 378 13.11 -6.93 -9.65
CA ALA A 378 11.91 -6.79 -8.84
C ALA A 378 10.84 -7.83 -9.22
N GLY A 379 9.75 -7.88 -8.44
CA GLY A 379 8.61 -8.76 -8.66
C GLY A 379 7.30 -7.97 -8.77
N GLY A 380 6.44 -8.28 -9.74
CA GLY A 380 5.08 -7.76 -9.84
C GLY A 380 4.08 -8.90 -10.01
N VAL A 381 3.02 -8.94 -9.20
CA VAL A 381 2.06 -10.05 -9.18
C VAL A 381 0.61 -9.54 -9.05
N LEU A 382 -0.24 -9.83 -10.03
CA LEU A 382 -1.68 -9.63 -9.90
C LEU A 382 -2.39 -10.98 -10.00
N LEU A 383 -3.24 -11.26 -9.01
CA LEU A 383 -4.11 -12.43 -8.97
C LEU A 383 -5.55 -11.92 -9.00
N GLU A 384 -6.26 -12.17 -10.09
CA GLU A 384 -7.68 -11.89 -10.26
C GLU A 384 -8.45 -13.23 -10.15
N GLU A 385 -9.41 -13.31 -9.24
CA GLU A 385 -10.13 -14.56 -8.96
C GLU A 385 -11.48 -14.66 -9.67
N GLY A 386 -11.99 -13.56 -10.24
CA GLY A 386 -12.90 -13.61 -11.37
C GLY A 386 -13.78 -12.38 -11.55
N GLY A 387 -14.42 -12.25 -12.70
CA GLY A 387 -15.01 -10.97 -13.06
C GLY A 387 -15.53 -10.90 -14.47
N ASN A 388 -15.83 -9.71 -14.96
CA ASN A 388 -15.74 -9.41 -16.39
C ASN A 388 -14.97 -8.11 -16.53
N ASP A 389 -13.66 -8.24 -16.47
CA ASP A 389 -12.76 -7.16 -16.17
C ASP A 389 -12.27 -6.45 -17.43
N SER A 390 -11.88 -5.20 -17.23
CA SER A 390 -11.38 -4.33 -18.28
C SER A 390 -10.00 -3.79 -17.93
N TYR A 391 -8.99 -4.30 -18.64
CA TYR A 391 -7.61 -3.87 -18.52
C TYR A 391 -7.26 -2.95 -19.68
N THR A 392 -6.82 -1.73 -19.39
CA THR A 392 -6.34 -0.77 -20.39
C THR A 392 -5.00 -0.21 -19.99
N SER A 393 -4.02 -0.34 -20.88
CA SER A 393 -2.71 0.26 -20.72
C SER A 393 -2.23 0.97 -21.98
N LEU A 394 -1.65 2.16 -21.86
CA LEU A 394 -1.23 2.92 -23.04
C LEU A 394 0.04 2.39 -23.72
N THR A 395 1.00 1.83 -22.97
CA THR A 395 2.30 1.40 -23.53
C THR A 395 2.98 0.29 -22.69
N ALA A 396 4.28 0.06 -22.89
CA ALA A 396 5.07 -0.96 -22.20
C ALA A 396 5.42 -0.57 -20.76
N ALA A 397 5.50 -1.43 -19.76
CA ALA A 397 5.15 -2.85 -19.70
C ALA A 397 3.88 -3.06 -18.86
N ASN A 398 3.00 -3.99 -19.20
CA ASN A 398 1.72 -4.21 -18.50
C ASN A 398 1.23 -5.67 -18.59
N CYS A 399 0.32 -6.07 -17.70
CA CYS A 399 -0.31 -7.38 -17.64
C CYS A 399 0.71 -8.54 -17.70
N GLY A 400 1.57 -8.67 -16.69
CA GLY A 400 2.63 -9.67 -16.67
C GLY A 400 3.85 -9.30 -17.52
N GLY A 401 4.04 -8.00 -17.81
CA GLY A 401 5.15 -7.47 -18.60
C GLY A 401 6.42 -7.25 -17.76
N ALA A 402 7.52 -7.95 -18.08
CA ALA A 402 8.74 -7.95 -17.27
C ALA A 402 9.97 -7.37 -18.00
N TRP A 403 10.79 -6.59 -17.30
CA TRP A 403 12.01 -5.98 -17.82
C TRP A 403 13.19 -6.09 -16.84
N ASP A 404 14.40 -6.36 -17.32
CA ASP A 404 15.66 -6.21 -16.56
C ASP A 404 15.75 -7.09 -15.31
N GLU A 405 15.97 -8.39 -15.56
CA GLU A 405 16.15 -9.46 -14.56
C GLU A 405 15.01 -9.57 -13.55
N SER A 406 13.81 -9.14 -13.93
CA SER A 406 12.62 -9.09 -13.07
C SER A 406 11.64 -10.22 -13.35
N VAL A 407 10.62 -10.33 -12.50
CA VAL A 407 9.53 -11.30 -12.61
C VAL A 407 8.19 -10.55 -12.60
N ALA A 408 7.34 -10.78 -13.60
CA ALA A 408 6.00 -10.22 -13.65
C ALA A 408 4.97 -11.31 -13.95
N VAL A 409 3.89 -11.35 -13.16
CA VAL A 409 2.85 -12.39 -13.22
C VAL A 409 1.47 -11.75 -13.14
N LEU A 410 0.61 -12.09 -14.10
CA LEU A 410 -0.84 -11.89 -13.99
C LEU A 410 -1.52 -13.25 -14.14
N ILE A 411 -2.39 -13.59 -13.19
CA ILE A 411 -3.26 -14.76 -13.28
C ILE A 411 -4.70 -14.26 -13.15
N GLU A 412 -5.47 -14.44 -14.21
CA GLU A 412 -6.92 -14.28 -14.23
C GLU A 412 -7.54 -15.68 -14.11
N SER A 413 -8.51 -15.86 -13.21
CA SER A 413 -9.12 -17.13 -12.89
C SER A 413 -10.44 -17.44 -13.61
N SER A 414 -11.31 -16.46 -13.84
CA SER A 414 -12.51 -16.60 -14.67
C SER A 414 -13.16 -15.27 -15.05
N GLY A 415 -13.66 -15.14 -16.28
CA GLY A 415 -14.49 -13.99 -16.66
C GLY A 415 -14.64 -13.86 -18.16
N ASP A 416 -15.56 -13.03 -18.68
CA ASP A 416 -15.49 -12.63 -20.10
C ASP A 416 -14.74 -11.29 -20.21
N ASP A 417 -13.41 -11.35 -20.20
CA ASP A 417 -12.53 -10.21 -19.93
C ASP A 417 -12.11 -9.45 -21.20
N SER A 418 -11.59 -8.24 -20.99
CA SER A 418 -11.08 -7.40 -22.07
C SER A 418 -9.73 -6.77 -21.76
N TYR A 419 -8.78 -7.01 -22.65
CA TYR A 419 -7.40 -6.56 -22.55
C TYR A 419 -7.06 -5.62 -23.69
N HIS A 420 -6.80 -4.36 -23.38
CA HIS A 420 -6.27 -3.37 -24.30
C HIS A 420 -4.87 -2.94 -23.88
N CYS A 421 -3.86 -3.67 -24.36
CA CYS A 421 -2.47 -3.46 -24.01
C CYS A 421 -1.57 -3.47 -25.24
N ASP A 422 -0.42 -2.79 -25.15
CA ASP A 422 0.52 -2.66 -26.25
C ASP A 422 1.96 -2.70 -25.77
N VAL A 423 2.83 -3.35 -26.55
CA VAL A 423 4.30 -3.44 -26.37
C VAL A 423 4.72 -4.00 -25.00
N LEU A 424 5.49 -5.11 -24.97
CA LEU A 424 5.96 -5.71 -23.71
C LEU A 424 4.82 -5.89 -22.69
N ALA A 425 3.73 -6.51 -23.13
CA ALA A 425 2.55 -6.73 -22.32
C ALA A 425 1.98 -8.14 -22.52
N ILE A 426 1.09 -8.57 -21.65
CA ILE A 426 0.41 -9.87 -21.73
C ILE A 426 1.45 -11.00 -21.73
N GLY A 427 2.19 -11.09 -20.63
CA GLY A 427 3.19 -12.14 -20.39
C GLY A 427 4.50 -11.96 -21.16
N ALA A 428 4.73 -10.80 -21.78
CA ALA A 428 5.97 -10.49 -22.48
C ALA A 428 7.14 -10.19 -21.53
N ALA A 429 8.37 -10.47 -21.97
CA ALA A 429 9.56 -10.23 -21.15
C ALA A 429 10.77 -9.82 -21.99
N ALA A 430 11.63 -8.96 -21.43
CA ALA A 430 12.87 -8.53 -22.06
C ALA A 430 13.99 -8.34 -21.02
N GLN A 431 15.25 -8.35 -21.49
CA GLN A 431 16.45 -8.18 -20.64
C GLN A 431 16.47 -9.19 -19.48
N GLN A 432 16.51 -10.49 -19.79
CA GLN A 432 16.60 -11.62 -18.85
C GLN A 432 15.46 -11.71 -17.84
N ALA A 433 14.31 -11.13 -18.16
CA ALA A 433 13.16 -11.15 -17.29
C ALA A 433 12.26 -12.39 -17.53
N PHE A 434 11.36 -12.65 -16.58
CA PHE A 434 10.31 -13.65 -16.68
C PHE A 434 8.94 -12.97 -16.65
N GLY A 435 8.16 -13.15 -17.72
CA GLY A 435 6.79 -12.68 -17.84
C GLY A 435 5.83 -13.85 -17.95
N LEU A 436 4.75 -13.80 -17.16
CA LEU A 436 3.65 -14.76 -17.21
C LEU A 436 2.32 -14.02 -17.21
N PHE A 437 1.50 -14.36 -18.18
CA PHE A 437 0.08 -14.06 -18.21
C PHE A 437 -0.68 -15.38 -18.37
N ALA A 438 -1.64 -15.63 -17.49
CA ALA A 438 -2.50 -16.79 -17.55
C ALA A 438 -3.95 -16.39 -17.35
N ASP A 439 -4.76 -16.49 -18.40
CA ASP A 439 -6.21 -16.44 -18.36
C ASP A 439 -6.74 -17.89 -18.33
N ARG A 440 -7.56 -18.22 -17.34
CA ARG A 440 -7.89 -19.61 -17.02
C ARG A 440 -9.25 -20.05 -17.51
N ALA A 441 -10.19 -19.12 -17.73
CA ALA A 441 -11.55 -19.42 -18.12
C ALA A 441 -12.24 -18.15 -18.60
N GLY A 442 -12.99 -18.22 -19.69
CA GLY A 442 -13.64 -17.01 -20.17
C GLY A 442 -14.08 -17.03 -21.60
N ARG A 443 -14.48 -15.88 -22.12
CA ARG A 443 -14.46 -15.60 -23.55
C ARG A 443 -13.94 -14.19 -23.75
N ASP A 444 -12.69 -14.12 -24.14
CA ASP A 444 -11.89 -12.94 -23.85
C ASP A 444 -11.60 -12.13 -25.10
N ARG A 445 -11.29 -10.86 -24.89
CA ARG A 445 -11.01 -9.92 -25.97
C ARG A 445 -9.63 -9.33 -25.80
N TYR A 446 -8.74 -9.70 -26.70
CA TYR A 446 -7.37 -9.18 -26.74
C TYR A 446 -7.22 -8.17 -27.87
N ARG A 447 -6.87 -6.93 -27.52
CA ARG A 447 -6.68 -5.83 -28.48
C ARG A 447 -5.33 -5.17 -28.32
N PHE A 448 -4.52 -5.26 -29.37
CA PHE A 448 -3.18 -4.67 -29.44
C PHE A 448 -2.89 -4.14 -30.84
N ALA A 449 -2.23 -2.99 -30.93
CA ALA A 449 -1.73 -2.41 -32.17
C ALA A 449 -0.40 -3.04 -32.62
N VAL A 450 0.41 -3.52 -31.67
CA VAL A 450 1.69 -4.21 -31.93
C VAL A 450 1.68 -5.55 -31.20
N GLN A 451 2.09 -6.63 -31.86
CA GLN A 451 2.17 -7.97 -31.25
C GLN A 451 2.96 -7.91 -29.94
N CYS A 452 2.28 -8.11 -28.82
CA CYS A 452 2.83 -8.08 -27.47
C CYS A 452 2.65 -9.41 -26.74
N ILE A 453 1.58 -10.15 -27.03
CA ILE A 453 1.19 -11.40 -26.37
C ILE A 453 2.32 -12.44 -26.36
N GLY A 454 2.78 -12.80 -25.15
CA GLY A 454 3.78 -13.83 -24.91
C GLY A 454 5.10 -13.60 -25.66
N THR A 455 5.42 -12.36 -26.04
CA THR A 455 6.59 -12.07 -26.87
C THR A 455 7.86 -11.85 -26.05
N GLY A 456 8.95 -12.50 -26.50
CA GLY A 456 10.29 -12.20 -26.00
C GLY A 456 10.84 -10.93 -26.65
N GLY A 457 11.20 -9.94 -25.85
CA GLY A 457 11.93 -8.74 -26.26
C GLY A 457 13.44 -8.95 -26.31
N THR A 458 14.20 -7.88 -26.57
CA THR A 458 15.66 -7.95 -26.71
C THR A 458 16.37 -8.28 -25.39
N ASN A 459 17.57 -8.85 -25.51
CA ASN A 459 18.49 -9.15 -24.41
C ASN A 459 19.83 -8.46 -24.70
N GLU A 460 19.85 -7.14 -24.55
CA GLU A 460 20.95 -6.27 -24.98
C GLU A 460 22.04 -6.13 -23.92
N TYR A 461 21.65 -6.17 -22.66
CA TYR A 461 22.55 -6.06 -21.52
C TYR A 461 22.30 -7.23 -20.54
N HIS A 462 23.19 -7.41 -19.55
CA HIS A 462 23.31 -8.57 -18.63
C HIS A 462 23.55 -9.96 -19.26
N VAL A 463 23.15 -10.20 -20.51
CA VAL A 463 23.24 -11.51 -21.20
C VAL A 463 24.64 -12.14 -21.17
N LYS A 464 25.68 -11.31 -21.28
CA LYS A 464 27.07 -11.77 -21.31
C LYS A 464 27.53 -12.35 -19.96
N ASP A 465 27.00 -11.80 -18.87
CA ASP A 465 27.38 -12.17 -17.51
C ASP A 465 26.44 -13.25 -16.96
N ALA A 466 25.13 -13.13 -17.21
CA ALA A 466 24.12 -14.08 -16.73
C ALA A 466 24.06 -15.36 -17.56
N GLY A 467 24.35 -15.31 -18.87
CA GLY A 467 24.20 -16.44 -19.79
C GLY A 467 22.74 -16.91 -20.00
N LEU A 468 21.77 -16.13 -19.52
CA LEU A 468 20.34 -16.41 -19.59
C LEU A 468 19.64 -15.45 -20.55
N GLY A 469 18.51 -15.89 -21.10
CA GLY A 469 17.60 -15.08 -21.90
C GLY A 469 16.29 -14.78 -21.16
N SER A 470 15.41 -14.03 -21.79
CA SER A 470 14.07 -13.75 -21.25
C SER A 470 13.12 -14.93 -21.51
N VAL A 471 12.18 -15.14 -20.59
CA VAL A 471 11.11 -16.13 -20.72
C VAL A 471 9.78 -15.40 -20.74
N SER A 472 8.97 -15.65 -21.77
CA SER A 472 7.66 -14.99 -21.95
C SER A 472 6.58 -16.05 -22.12
N LEU A 473 5.55 -16.01 -21.28
CA LEU A 473 4.49 -17.01 -21.26
C LEU A 473 3.13 -16.33 -21.33
N PHE A 474 2.36 -16.69 -22.35
CA PHE A 474 0.93 -16.42 -22.46
C PHE A 474 0.19 -17.75 -22.48
N LEU A 475 -0.75 -17.90 -21.56
CA LEU A 475 -1.63 -19.05 -21.46
C LEU A 475 -3.07 -18.56 -21.44
N ASP A 476 -3.85 -18.93 -22.44
CA ASP A 476 -5.30 -18.87 -22.41
C ASP A 476 -5.82 -20.31 -22.35
N ALA A 477 -6.61 -20.60 -21.32
CA ALA A 477 -7.22 -21.91 -21.09
C ALA A 477 -8.76 -21.86 -21.10
N GLY A 478 -9.34 -20.67 -21.26
CA GLY A 478 -10.77 -20.43 -21.37
C GLY A 478 -11.26 -20.52 -22.81
N GLY A 479 -12.52 -20.16 -23.06
CA GLY A 479 -12.95 -19.70 -24.38
C GLY A 479 -12.96 -20.71 -25.52
N SER A 480 -14.14 -21.21 -25.92
CA SER A 480 -14.23 -21.88 -27.24
C SER A 480 -14.15 -20.91 -28.43
N ALA A 481 -13.99 -19.60 -28.20
CA ALA A 481 -14.03 -18.54 -29.23
C ALA A 481 -13.58 -17.16 -28.70
N ASP A 482 -12.31 -16.99 -28.35
CA ASP A 482 -11.74 -15.69 -27.98
C ASP A 482 -11.56 -14.78 -29.20
N PHE A 483 -11.46 -13.48 -28.94
CA PHE A 483 -11.36 -12.48 -29.99
C PHE A 483 -10.04 -11.72 -29.94
N TYR A 484 -9.21 -11.93 -30.96
CA TYR A 484 -7.93 -11.24 -31.13
C TYR A 484 -8.03 -10.16 -32.21
N ILE A 485 -7.85 -8.90 -31.83
CA ILE A 485 -7.69 -7.77 -32.75
C ILE A 485 -6.19 -7.50 -32.92
N GLY A 486 -5.56 -8.18 -33.88
CA GLY A 486 -4.11 -8.13 -34.18
C GLY A 486 -3.68 -9.29 -35.11
N ASP A 487 -2.37 -9.48 -35.34
CA ASP A 487 -1.87 -10.68 -36.05
C ASP A 487 -2.28 -11.94 -35.25
N ALA A 488 -3.19 -12.74 -35.82
CA ALA A 488 -3.98 -13.75 -35.11
C ALA A 488 -3.16 -14.79 -34.32
N LEU A 489 -3.59 -15.09 -33.09
CA LEU A 489 -3.15 -16.21 -32.24
C LEU A 489 -4.25 -17.24 -31.93
N ASP A 490 -5.45 -17.08 -32.52
CA ASP A 490 -6.62 -17.95 -32.35
C ASP A 490 -6.29 -19.43 -32.61
N ASN A 491 -6.50 -20.27 -31.58
CA ASN A 491 -6.25 -21.72 -31.61
C ASN A 491 -4.79 -22.08 -31.98
N MET A 492 -3.83 -21.22 -31.61
CA MET A 492 -2.43 -21.41 -31.95
C MET A 492 -1.56 -21.71 -30.73
N ARG A 493 -0.63 -22.65 -30.94
CA ARG A 493 0.58 -22.75 -30.12
C ARG A 493 1.71 -22.11 -30.90
N LYS A 494 2.17 -20.95 -30.43
CA LYS A 494 3.28 -20.24 -31.04
C LYS A 494 4.43 -20.23 -30.05
N VAL A 495 5.50 -20.93 -30.42
CA VAL A 495 6.81 -20.74 -29.78
C VAL A 495 7.55 -19.74 -30.64
N THR A 496 7.78 -18.53 -30.13
CA THR A 496 8.63 -17.52 -30.76
C THR A 496 10.04 -17.66 -30.22
N GLY A 497 10.93 -18.21 -31.05
CA GLY A 497 12.31 -18.53 -30.72
C GLY A 497 12.97 -19.39 -31.80
N GLU A 498 14.27 -19.25 -32.05
CA GLU A 498 15.00 -20.24 -32.84
C GLU A 498 15.26 -21.46 -31.95
N VAL A 499 14.84 -22.67 -32.35
CA VAL A 499 15.25 -23.92 -31.69
C VAL A 499 16.75 -24.13 -31.98
N PRO A 500 17.68 -23.99 -31.02
CA PRO A 500 19.11 -24.03 -31.33
C PRO A 500 19.60 -25.48 -31.45
N THR A 501 20.41 -25.74 -32.47
CA THR A 501 21.13 -27.00 -32.67
C THR A 501 22.32 -27.18 -31.71
N GLU A 502 22.70 -26.16 -30.95
CA GLU A 502 23.73 -26.20 -29.90
C GLU A 502 23.31 -25.29 -28.73
N LEU A 503 23.43 -25.78 -27.49
CA LEU A 503 23.09 -25.02 -26.28
C LEU A 503 23.88 -23.72 -26.21
N MET A 504 23.21 -22.60 -26.47
CA MET A 504 23.24 -21.34 -25.71
C MET A 504 22.58 -20.24 -26.56
N HIS A 505 21.86 -19.31 -25.91
CA HIS A 505 21.07 -18.19 -26.47
C HIS A 505 19.61 -18.55 -26.78
N TYR A 506 18.71 -18.37 -25.80
CA TYR A 506 17.28 -18.67 -25.94
C TYR A 506 16.44 -17.39 -25.85
N PHE A 507 15.65 -17.14 -26.89
CA PHE A 507 14.41 -16.39 -26.84
C PHE A 507 13.32 -17.44 -26.87
N ASP A 508 12.54 -17.60 -25.80
CA ASP A 508 11.38 -18.50 -25.82
C ASP A 508 10.17 -17.71 -25.31
N GLY A 509 9.41 -17.18 -26.26
CA GLY A 509 8.03 -16.79 -26.02
C GLY A 509 7.13 -17.97 -26.32
N VAL A 510 6.28 -18.37 -25.38
CA VAL A 510 5.29 -19.43 -25.58
C VAL A 510 3.91 -18.80 -25.41
N ALA A 511 3.16 -18.75 -26.50
CA ALA A 511 1.74 -18.43 -26.48
C ALA A 511 0.96 -19.71 -26.75
N ILE A 512 0.07 -20.08 -25.81
CA ILE A 512 -0.84 -21.21 -25.94
C ILE A 512 -2.25 -20.69 -25.73
N ASP A 513 -3.07 -20.82 -26.75
CA ASP A 513 -4.52 -20.64 -26.75
C ASP A 513 -5.21 -22.00 -26.99
N ARG A 514 -6.37 -22.30 -26.40
CA ARG A 514 -6.94 -23.66 -26.32
C ARG A 514 -8.38 -23.88 -26.76
#